data_AF-A0A1Y2GAT8-F1
#
_entry.id   AF-A0A1Y2GAT8-F1
#
_cell.length_a   1.000
_cell.length_b   1.000
_cell.length_c   1.000
_cell.angle_alpha   90.00
_cell.angle_beta   90.00
_cell.angle_gamma   90.00
#
_symmetry.space_group_name_H-M   'P 1'
#
loop_
_entity.id
_entity.type
_entity.pdbx_description
1 polymer ?
#
loop_
_entity_poly.entity_id
_entity_poly.type
_entity_poly.pdbx_seq_one_letter_code
_entity_poly.pdbx_strand_id
1 'polypeptide(L)'
;MNYACNYICGDPETCPNPRNALGKARKWEWYSHLAQHPLVSPVHRADLSGLTNTLLQTATHDRQIDDSRLYAHRLGLENPDKLVRIEVYKNMVHVHHVFSVLEFAAVARRNIARFIDRSRHYRDFEEGNEESKGNRAQETETGGSNDNSNSINDSKNAQRAIALQKVERKYVSLGMVNHKSTVDGVEWVALDYPNKEVAKDEGWPMSVLTKSWPPNDTHEE
;
A
#
# COMPACT_ATOMS: atom_id res chain seq x y z
N MET A 1 23.96 -3.89 -2.70
CA MET A 1 24.14 -4.57 -4.01
C MET A 1 22.77 -4.93 -4.54
N ASN A 2 22.39 -4.44 -5.72
CA ASN A 2 21.13 -4.79 -6.37
C ASN A 2 21.29 -6.13 -7.12
N TYR A 3 20.88 -7.22 -6.49
CA TYR A 3 21.01 -8.57 -7.06
C TYR A 3 20.13 -8.80 -8.30
N ALA A 4 19.13 -7.95 -8.56
CA ALA A 4 18.30 -8.04 -9.76
C ALA A 4 19.09 -7.61 -11.02
N CYS A 5 19.96 -6.61 -10.91
CA CYS A 5 20.86 -6.23 -12.00
C CYS A 5 21.85 -7.35 -12.36
N ASN A 6 22.40 -8.06 -11.38
CA ASN A 6 23.35 -9.15 -11.64
C ASN A 6 22.70 -10.35 -12.34
N TYR A 7 21.42 -10.61 -12.09
CA TYR A 7 20.72 -11.74 -12.71
C TYR A 7 20.34 -11.49 -14.17
N ILE A 8 19.97 -10.25 -14.51
CA ILE A 8 19.51 -9.90 -15.86
C ILE A 8 20.68 -9.49 -16.74
N CYS A 9 21.61 -8.71 -16.19
CA CYS A 9 22.72 -8.13 -16.93
C CYS A 9 24.03 -8.90 -16.74
N GLY A 10 24.07 -9.99 -15.96
CA GLY A 10 25.31 -10.70 -15.66
C GLY A 10 26.32 -9.85 -14.88
N ASP A 11 27.19 -10.51 -14.13
CA ASP A 11 28.39 -9.87 -13.60
C ASP A 11 29.54 -10.18 -14.56
N PRO A 12 30.30 -9.18 -15.06
CA PRO A 12 31.34 -9.41 -16.07
C PRO A 12 32.44 -10.36 -15.61
N GLU A 13 32.73 -10.41 -14.31
CA GLU A 13 33.86 -11.15 -13.74
C GLU A 13 33.45 -12.52 -13.20
N THR A 14 32.22 -12.66 -12.70
CA THR A 14 31.79 -13.81 -11.92
C THR A 14 30.60 -14.57 -12.53
N CYS A 15 29.79 -13.94 -13.39
CA CYS A 15 28.64 -14.60 -14.03
C CYS A 15 28.34 -13.99 -15.42
N PRO A 16 29.20 -14.26 -16.43
CA PRO A 16 29.02 -13.74 -17.78
C PRO A 16 27.74 -14.31 -18.41
N ASN A 17 26.74 -13.45 -18.65
CA ASN A 17 25.49 -13.85 -19.28
C ASN A 17 25.60 -13.81 -20.83
N PRO A 18 25.38 -14.93 -21.55
CA PRO A 18 25.45 -14.97 -23.01
C PRO A 18 24.42 -14.05 -23.71
N ARG A 19 23.40 -13.55 -23.00
CA ARG A 19 22.46 -12.54 -23.52
C ARG A 19 23.07 -11.14 -23.69
N ASN A 20 24.28 -10.91 -23.18
CA ASN A 20 25.04 -9.68 -23.40
C ASN A 20 26.01 -9.83 -24.57
N ALA A 21 25.49 -9.98 -25.79
CA ALA A 21 26.23 -9.75 -27.04
C ALA A 21 27.74 -10.09 -27.02
N LEU A 22 28.11 -11.29 -26.55
CA LEU A 22 29.50 -11.77 -26.50
C LEU A 22 30.48 -10.85 -25.73
N GLY A 23 30.08 -10.29 -24.58
CA GLY A 23 30.99 -9.55 -23.70
C GLY A 23 31.16 -8.06 -24.04
N LYS A 24 30.38 -7.53 -24.99
CA LYS A 24 30.26 -6.08 -25.16
C LYS A 24 29.18 -5.54 -24.24
N ALA A 25 29.53 -4.55 -23.40
CA ALA A 25 28.59 -3.79 -22.58
C ALA A 25 27.58 -3.05 -23.47
N ARG A 26 26.51 -3.75 -23.87
CA ARG A 26 25.30 -3.07 -24.32
C ARG A 26 24.56 -2.70 -23.05
N LYS A 27 24.70 -1.45 -22.62
CA LYS A 27 23.68 -0.84 -21.78
C LYS A 27 22.38 -0.99 -22.55
N TRP A 28 21.48 -1.86 -22.10
CA TRP A 28 20.12 -1.93 -22.65
C TRP A 28 19.36 -0.73 -22.09
N GLU A 29 19.79 0.49 -22.46
CA GLU A 29 19.24 1.74 -21.96
C GLU A 29 17.72 1.76 -22.12
N TRP A 30 17.22 1.32 -23.27
CA TRP A 30 15.80 1.18 -23.52
C TRP A 30 15.11 0.21 -22.54
N TYR A 31 15.77 -0.89 -22.16
CA TYR A 31 15.23 -1.86 -21.20
C TYR A 31 15.27 -1.30 -19.78
N SER A 32 16.30 -0.56 -19.40
CA SER A 32 16.33 0.15 -18.11
C SER A 32 15.28 1.27 -18.06
N HIS A 33 15.09 2.02 -19.15
CA HIS A 33 14.04 3.04 -19.24
C HIS A 33 12.64 2.42 -19.19
N LEU A 34 12.43 1.29 -19.88
CA LEU A 34 11.17 0.56 -19.84
C LEU A 34 10.91 -0.07 -18.46
N ALA A 35 11.92 -0.72 -17.88
CA ALA A 35 11.83 -1.32 -16.56
C ALA A 35 11.64 -0.28 -15.45
N GLN A 36 12.05 0.97 -15.67
CA GLN A 36 11.80 2.09 -14.75
C GLN A 36 10.59 2.94 -15.15
N HIS A 37 9.90 2.59 -16.22
CA HIS A 37 8.73 3.33 -16.67
C HIS A 37 7.64 3.25 -15.59
N PRO A 38 6.97 4.35 -15.21
CA PRO A 38 6.01 4.36 -14.11
C PRO A 38 4.82 3.41 -14.31
N LEU A 39 4.43 3.13 -15.56
CA LEU A 39 3.39 2.15 -15.87
C LEU A 39 3.85 0.68 -15.79
N VAL A 40 5.15 0.43 -15.72
CA VAL A 40 5.74 -0.92 -15.61
C VAL A 40 6.17 -1.20 -14.17
N SER A 41 6.83 -0.22 -13.55
CA SER A 41 7.33 -0.29 -12.17
C SER A 41 6.80 0.89 -11.35
N PRO A 42 5.51 0.88 -10.99
CA PRO A 42 4.86 2.03 -10.35
C PRO A 42 5.48 2.37 -8.99
N VAL A 43 6.01 1.36 -8.30
CA VAL A 43 6.74 1.53 -7.02
C VAL A 43 7.94 2.48 -7.10
N HIS A 44 8.47 2.75 -8.29
CA HIS A 44 9.68 3.55 -8.46
C HIS A 44 9.44 5.00 -8.86
N ARG A 45 8.56 5.23 -9.84
CA ARG A 45 8.40 6.56 -10.47
C ARG A 45 6.96 6.99 -10.71
N ALA A 46 5.98 6.12 -10.46
CA ALA A 46 4.59 6.56 -10.58
C ALA A 46 4.27 7.49 -9.40
N ASP A 47 3.47 8.51 -9.68
CA ASP A 47 2.72 9.24 -8.67
C ASP A 47 1.62 8.29 -8.14
N LEU A 48 1.64 8.01 -6.84
CA LEU A 48 0.67 7.13 -6.20
C LEU A 48 -0.41 7.92 -5.46
N SER A 49 -0.40 9.26 -5.53
CA SER A 49 -1.39 10.10 -4.87
C SER A 49 -2.78 9.95 -5.49
N GLY A 50 -3.82 10.09 -4.67
CA GLY A 50 -5.21 9.94 -5.08
C GLY A 50 -5.67 8.50 -5.30
N LEU A 51 -4.79 7.51 -5.08
CA LEU A 51 -5.19 6.11 -5.09
C LEU A 51 -6.07 5.78 -3.88
N THR A 52 -6.94 4.79 -4.03
CA THR A 52 -7.94 4.44 -3.02
C THR A 52 -7.39 3.49 -1.95
N ASN A 53 -8.25 3.10 -1.01
CA ASN A 53 -7.95 2.08 0.00
C ASN A 53 -7.33 0.84 -0.65
N THR A 54 -6.13 0.46 -0.19
CA THR A 54 -5.32 -0.56 -0.85
C THR A 54 -4.92 -1.66 0.13
N LEU A 55 -5.15 -2.91 -0.29
CA LEU A 55 -4.64 -4.11 0.37
C LEU A 55 -3.56 -4.73 -0.50
N LEU A 56 -2.38 -4.95 0.07
CA LEU A 56 -1.33 -5.76 -0.50
C LEU A 56 -1.23 -7.09 0.26
N GLN A 57 -1.12 -8.19 -0.47
CA GLN A 57 -0.85 -9.51 0.11
C GLN A 57 0.37 -10.10 -0.57
N THR A 58 1.38 -10.44 0.22
CA THR A 58 2.64 -11.05 -0.24
C THR A 58 3.04 -12.18 0.69
N ALA A 59 4.19 -12.81 0.43
CA ALA A 59 4.63 -13.97 1.19
C ALA A 59 6.13 -13.93 1.48
N THR A 60 6.55 -14.59 2.57
CA THR A 60 7.97 -14.56 3.00
C THR A 60 8.92 -15.26 2.04
N HIS A 61 8.42 -16.13 1.15
CA HIS A 61 9.22 -16.76 0.08
C HIS A 61 8.81 -16.25 -1.30
N ASP A 62 8.25 -15.04 -1.38
CA ASP A 62 8.02 -14.34 -2.64
C ASP A 62 9.23 -13.47 -2.98
N ARG A 63 9.73 -13.54 -4.21
CA ARG A 63 10.80 -12.67 -4.70
C ARG A 63 10.36 -11.19 -4.76
N GLN A 64 9.05 -10.94 -4.82
CA GLN A 64 8.45 -9.60 -4.90
C GLN A 64 8.04 -9.03 -3.53
N ILE A 65 8.45 -9.66 -2.42
CA ILE A 65 8.09 -9.17 -1.08
C ILE A 65 8.58 -7.74 -0.86
N ASP A 66 9.82 -7.43 -1.23
CA ASP A 66 10.40 -6.09 -0.99
C ASP A 66 9.73 -5.02 -1.85
N ASP A 67 9.38 -5.35 -3.11
CA ASP A 67 8.61 -4.45 -3.98
C ASP A 67 7.22 -4.15 -3.38
N SER A 68 6.56 -5.17 -2.84
CA SER A 68 5.26 -5.03 -2.17
C SER A 68 5.35 -4.15 -0.93
N ARG A 69 6.41 -4.33 -0.12
CA ARG A 69 6.68 -3.52 1.08
C ARG A 69 6.96 -2.06 0.71
N LEU A 70 7.81 -1.82 -0.28
CA LEU A 70 8.12 -0.47 -0.75
C LEU A 70 6.90 0.22 -1.33
N TYR A 71 6.06 -0.50 -2.10
CA TYR A 71 4.82 0.04 -2.64
C TYR A 71 3.81 0.41 -1.54
N ALA A 72 3.64 -0.46 -0.53
CA ALA A 72 2.78 -0.18 0.61
C ALA A 72 3.24 1.07 1.38
N HIS A 73 4.54 1.16 1.65
CA HIS A 73 5.14 2.32 2.33
C HIS A 73 4.89 3.63 1.58
N ARG A 74 5.19 3.66 0.27
CA ARG A 74 4.94 4.83 -0.56
C ARG A 74 3.46 5.21 -0.62
N LEU A 75 2.58 4.22 -0.79
CA LEU A 75 1.13 4.45 -0.76
C LEU A 75 0.68 5.12 0.54
N GLY A 76 1.19 4.66 1.70
CA GLY A 76 0.84 5.22 2.99
C GLY A 76 1.31 6.67 3.17
N LEU A 77 2.54 6.97 2.72
CA LEU A 77 3.07 8.33 2.75
C LEU A 77 2.33 9.28 1.80
N GLU A 78 2.00 8.83 0.59
CA GLU A 78 1.38 9.64 -0.47
C GLU A 78 -0.15 9.74 -0.32
N ASN A 79 -0.77 8.88 0.52
CA ASN A 79 -2.22 8.86 0.76
C ASN A 79 -2.54 8.67 2.26
N PRO A 80 -2.15 9.62 3.13
CA PRO A 80 -2.25 9.46 4.59
C PRO A 80 -3.68 9.33 5.12
N ASP A 81 -4.69 9.75 4.36
CA ASP A 81 -6.11 9.62 4.70
C ASP A 81 -6.70 8.27 4.27
N LYS A 82 -6.01 7.49 3.43
CA LYS A 82 -6.50 6.23 2.91
C LYS A 82 -6.10 5.04 3.78
N LEU A 83 -6.90 3.98 3.71
CA LEU A 83 -6.60 2.72 4.36
C LEU A 83 -5.61 1.94 3.49
N VAL A 84 -4.35 1.92 3.90
CA VAL A 84 -3.30 1.09 3.30
C VAL A 84 -2.92 -0.03 4.25
N ARG A 85 -3.00 -1.27 3.78
CA ARG A 85 -2.69 -2.48 4.56
C ARG A 85 -1.82 -3.42 3.75
N ILE A 86 -0.80 -3.99 4.39
CA ILE A 86 0.00 -5.06 3.81
C ILE A 86 -0.02 -6.29 4.73
N GLU A 87 -0.28 -7.44 4.13
CA GLU A 87 -0.28 -8.74 4.78
C GLU A 87 0.85 -9.61 4.22
N VAL A 88 1.76 -10.03 5.09
CA VAL A 88 2.89 -10.90 4.76
C VAL A 88 2.62 -12.30 5.32
N TYR A 89 2.38 -13.24 4.41
CA TYR A 89 2.05 -14.62 4.74
C TYR A 89 3.32 -15.45 4.93
N LYS A 90 3.54 -15.96 6.14
CA LYS A 90 4.73 -16.74 6.47
C LYS A 90 4.72 -18.10 5.80
N ASN A 91 5.89 -18.51 5.33
CA ASN A 91 6.13 -19.79 4.66
C ASN A 91 5.28 -20.01 3.40
N MET A 92 4.69 -18.94 2.85
CA MET A 92 3.96 -18.99 1.59
C MET A 92 4.86 -18.57 0.42
N VAL A 93 4.43 -18.94 -0.78
CA VAL A 93 5.09 -18.60 -2.06
C VAL A 93 4.31 -17.54 -2.83
N HIS A 94 4.87 -17.10 -3.94
CA HIS A 94 4.24 -16.18 -4.88
C HIS A 94 2.83 -16.65 -5.29
N VAL A 95 1.84 -15.75 -5.20
CA VAL A 95 0.43 -15.99 -5.59
C VAL A 95 -0.16 -17.23 -4.91
N HIS A 96 0.14 -17.44 -3.62
CA HIS A 96 -0.34 -18.61 -2.88
C HIS A 96 -1.88 -18.76 -2.86
N HIS A 97 -2.62 -17.69 -3.15
CA HIS A 97 -4.09 -17.63 -3.22
C HIS A 97 -4.74 -18.67 -4.13
N VAL A 98 -4.05 -19.12 -5.18
CA VAL A 98 -4.60 -20.06 -6.17
C VAL A 98 -4.54 -21.51 -5.71
N PHE A 99 -3.71 -21.83 -4.70
CA PHE A 99 -3.56 -23.20 -4.22
C PHE A 99 -4.62 -23.52 -3.16
N SER A 100 -5.71 -24.13 -3.59
CA SER A 100 -6.84 -24.52 -2.72
C SER A 100 -6.44 -25.46 -1.57
N VAL A 101 -5.34 -26.20 -1.72
CA VAL A 101 -4.78 -27.10 -0.70
C VAL A 101 -4.09 -26.36 0.46
N LEU A 102 -3.77 -25.08 0.30
CA LEU A 102 -3.12 -24.29 1.34
C LEU A 102 -4.17 -23.58 2.19
N GLU A 103 -4.17 -23.82 3.51
CA GLU A 103 -5.10 -23.14 4.43
C GLU A 103 -4.97 -21.62 4.37
N PHE A 104 -3.74 -21.11 4.23
CA PHE A 104 -3.48 -19.68 4.05
C PHE A 104 -4.12 -19.09 2.80
N ALA A 105 -4.33 -19.87 1.73
CA ALA A 105 -5.03 -19.37 0.55
C ALA A 105 -6.50 -19.04 0.88
N ALA A 106 -7.15 -19.86 1.70
CA ALA A 106 -8.51 -19.59 2.18
C ALA A 106 -8.55 -18.40 3.15
N VAL A 107 -7.53 -18.24 4.00
CA VAL A 107 -7.38 -17.07 4.88
C VAL A 107 -7.22 -15.79 4.04
N ALA A 108 -6.31 -15.79 3.08
CA ALA A 108 -6.02 -14.64 2.23
C ALA A 108 -7.26 -14.16 1.48
N ARG A 109 -8.04 -15.08 0.89
CA ARG A 109 -9.30 -14.75 0.22
C ARG A 109 -10.35 -14.18 1.18
N ARG A 110 -10.46 -14.73 2.40
CA ARG A 110 -11.35 -14.17 3.43
C ARG A 110 -10.92 -12.77 3.84
N ASN A 111 -9.62 -12.51 3.98
CA ASN A 111 -9.10 -11.20 4.31
C ASN A 111 -9.31 -10.17 3.19
N ILE A 112 -9.22 -10.57 1.91
CA ILE A 112 -9.64 -9.73 0.78
C ILE A 112 -11.10 -9.32 0.94
N ALA A 113 -12.00 -10.27 1.18
CA ALA A 113 -13.43 -9.98 1.33
C ALA A 113 -13.71 -9.03 2.51
N ARG A 114 -13.05 -9.26 3.65
CA ARG A 114 -13.14 -8.38 4.83
C ARG A 114 -12.60 -6.98 4.55
N PHE A 115 -11.50 -6.86 3.83
CA PHE A 115 -10.92 -5.58 3.46
C PHE A 115 -11.82 -4.80 2.50
N ILE A 116 -12.43 -5.47 1.52
CA ILE A 116 -13.38 -4.83 0.59
C ILE A 116 -14.59 -4.30 1.37
N ASP A 117 -15.17 -5.10 2.28
CA ASP A 117 -16.30 -4.69 3.12
C ASP A 117 -15.92 -3.49 4.02
N ARG A 118 -14.74 -3.56 4.65
CA ARG A 118 -14.20 -2.46 5.46
C ARG A 118 -14.01 -1.19 4.61
N SER A 119 -13.40 -1.32 3.44
CA SER A 119 -13.10 -0.19 2.55
C SER A 119 -14.35 0.50 2.04
N ARG A 120 -15.42 -0.24 1.76
CA ARG A 120 -16.73 0.32 1.41
C ARG A 120 -17.27 1.19 2.53
N HIS A 121 -17.20 0.74 3.77
CA HIS A 121 -17.62 1.57 4.90
C HIS A 121 -16.81 2.87 4.97
N TYR A 122 -15.48 2.84 4.85
CA TYR A 122 -14.67 4.08 4.82
C TYR A 122 -15.11 5.01 3.70
N ARG A 123 -15.30 4.49 2.48
CA ARG A 123 -15.74 5.27 1.31
C ARG A 123 -17.14 5.87 1.51
N ASP A 124 -18.11 5.06 1.92
CA ASP A 124 -19.50 5.51 2.10
C ASP A 124 -19.58 6.61 3.18
N PHE A 125 -18.67 6.63 4.16
CA PHE A 125 -18.54 7.74 5.11
C PHE A 125 -17.88 9.00 4.51
N GLU A 126 -16.96 8.85 3.56
CA GLU A 126 -16.38 9.98 2.83
C GLU A 126 -17.44 10.61 1.90
N GLU A 127 -18.16 9.79 1.13
CA GLU A 127 -19.15 10.21 0.14
C GLU A 127 -20.48 10.69 0.79
N GLY A 128 -20.93 10.06 1.87
CA GLY A 128 -22.15 10.43 2.60
C GLY A 128 -22.10 11.82 3.29
N ASN A 129 -20.94 12.48 3.28
CA ASN A 129 -20.80 13.88 3.68
C ASN A 129 -20.99 14.87 2.51
N GLU A 130 -20.86 14.43 1.26
CA GLU A 130 -20.98 15.28 0.07
C GLU A 130 -22.43 15.51 -0.37
N GLU A 131 -23.34 14.55 -0.19
CA GLU A 131 -24.78 14.77 -0.46
C GLU A 131 -25.39 15.88 0.44
N SER A 132 -24.77 16.18 1.58
CA SER A 132 -25.16 17.31 2.43
C SER A 132 -24.64 18.68 1.95
N LYS A 133 -23.78 18.72 0.93
CA LYS A 133 -23.30 19.97 0.28
C LYS A 133 -24.10 20.33 -0.98
N GLY A 134 -24.71 19.36 -1.66
CA GLY A 134 -25.50 19.58 -2.89
C GLY A 134 -26.84 20.30 -2.66
N ASN A 135 -27.45 20.16 -1.47
CA ASN A 135 -28.76 20.75 -1.18
C ASN A 135 -28.70 22.13 -0.50
N ARG A 136 -27.51 22.70 -0.27
CA ARG A 136 -27.35 24.02 0.39
C ARG A 136 -26.98 25.16 -0.58
N ALA A 137 -27.04 24.91 -1.89
CA ALA A 137 -26.86 25.95 -2.90
C ALA A 137 -28.18 26.60 -3.34
N GLN A 138 -29.33 26.24 -2.75
CA GLN A 138 -30.64 26.81 -3.10
C GLN A 138 -31.32 27.63 -1.99
N GLU A 139 -30.76 27.71 -0.79
CA GLU A 139 -31.29 28.57 0.27
C GLU A 139 -30.13 29.28 0.97
N THR A 140 -29.87 30.52 0.59
CA THR A 140 -29.86 31.70 1.48
C THR A 140 -29.19 32.89 0.79
N GLU A 141 -29.97 33.64 0.02
CA GLU A 141 -29.85 35.10 -0.04
C GLU A 141 -30.67 35.69 1.12
N THR A 142 -30.22 35.54 2.36
CA THR A 142 -30.67 36.37 3.48
C THR A 142 -29.57 36.41 4.52
N GLY A 143 -29.01 37.60 4.74
CA GLY A 143 -27.92 37.83 5.68
C GLY A 143 -28.26 37.48 7.12
N GLY A 144 -27.27 36.97 7.85
CA GLY A 144 -27.38 36.71 9.27
C GLY A 144 -26.22 35.89 9.82
N SER A 145 -25.30 36.58 10.51
CA SER A 145 -24.33 36.12 11.53
C SER A 145 -23.46 34.88 11.27
N ASN A 146 -22.14 35.10 11.24
CA ASN A 146 -21.11 34.13 10.84
C ASN A 146 -20.56 33.25 11.98
N ASP A 147 -21.18 33.24 13.16
CA ASP A 147 -20.64 32.58 14.36
C ASP A 147 -21.04 31.10 14.54
N ASN A 148 -21.94 30.57 13.70
CA ASN A 148 -22.54 29.24 13.92
C ASN A 148 -21.96 28.10 13.04
N SER A 149 -20.94 28.39 12.21
CA SER A 149 -20.35 27.44 11.25
C SER A 149 -19.36 26.47 11.91
N ASN A 150 -18.63 26.90 12.94
CA ASN A 150 -17.63 26.06 13.62
C ASN A 150 -18.29 24.93 14.44
N SER A 151 -19.36 25.21 15.18
CA SER A 151 -20.06 24.22 16.01
C SER A 151 -20.64 23.04 15.19
N ILE A 152 -21.12 23.32 13.97
CA ILE A 152 -21.68 22.29 13.07
C ILE A 152 -20.57 21.39 12.51
N ASN A 153 -19.41 21.96 12.17
CA ASN A 153 -18.27 21.20 11.67
C ASN A 153 -17.69 20.27 12.74
N ASP A 154 -17.59 20.73 13.98
CA ASP A 154 -17.09 19.94 15.10
C ASP A 154 -18.01 18.75 15.42
N SER A 155 -19.33 18.96 15.36
CA SER A 155 -20.32 17.90 15.55
C SER A 155 -20.23 16.82 14.46
N LYS A 156 -20.06 17.22 13.19
CA LYS A 156 -19.88 16.28 12.07
C LYS A 156 -18.58 15.49 12.18
N ASN A 157 -17.49 16.14 12.59
CA ASN A 157 -16.19 15.49 12.81
C ASN A 157 -16.27 14.46 13.96
N ALA A 158 -16.96 14.79 15.05
CA ALA A 158 -17.17 13.86 16.16
C ALA A 158 -18.00 12.64 15.75
N GLN A 159 -19.08 12.84 14.99
CA GLN A 159 -19.90 11.73 14.46
C GLN A 159 -19.10 10.83 13.52
N ARG A 160 -18.25 11.41 12.65
CA ARG A 160 -17.33 10.69 11.78
C ARG A 160 -16.37 9.81 12.61
N ALA A 161 -15.74 10.37 13.64
CA ALA A 161 -14.82 9.64 14.50
C ALA A 161 -15.49 8.43 15.18
N ILE A 162 -16.72 8.61 15.69
CA ILE A 162 -17.50 7.53 16.32
C ILE A 162 -17.84 6.42 15.31
N ALA A 163 -18.24 6.79 14.09
CA ALA A 163 -18.59 5.83 13.06
C ALA A 163 -17.38 5.01 12.59
N LEU A 164 -16.24 5.66 12.35
CA LEU A 164 -14.98 4.99 12.03
C LEU A 164 -14.55 4.05 13.17
N GLN A 165 -14.70 4.48 14.42
CA GLN A 165 -14.41 3.64 15.57
C GLN A 165 -15.30 2.38 15.63
N LYS A 166 -16.58 2.48 15.24
CA LYS A 166 -17.48 1.31 15.16
C LYS A 166 -17.03 0.33 14.08
N VAL A 167 -16.66 0.84 12.90
CA VAL A 167 -16.09 0.04 11.80
C VAL A 167 -14.84 -0.68 12.29
N GLU A 168 -13.89 0.05 12.88
CA GLU A 168 -12.65 -0.52 13.41
C GLU A 168 -12.91 -1.62 14.43
N ARG A 169 -13.81 -1.38 15.41
CA ARG A 169 -14.18 -2.41 16.41
C ARG A 169 -14.77 -3.66 15.77
N LYS A 170 -15.63 -3.51 14.76
CA LYS A 170 -16.20 -4.64 14.00
C LYS A 170 -15.08 -5.49 13.40
N TYR A 171 -14.13 -4.92 12.66
CA TYR A 171 -13.09 -5.72 12.00
C TYR A 171 -12.03 -6.25 12.98
N VAL A 172 -11.72 -5.52 14.05
CA VAL A 172 -10.87 -6.04 15.14
C VAL A 172 -11.49 -7.29 15.78
N SER A 173 -12.81 -7.29 16.02
CA SER A 173 -13.50 -8.48 16.54
C SER A 173 -13.50 -9.67 15.58
N LEU A 174 -13.31 -9.44 14.28
CA LEU A 174 -13.16 -10.49 13.27
C LEU A 174 -11.72 -11.04 13.17
N GLY A 175 -10.83 -10.57 14.04
CA GLY A 175 -9.43 -10.98 14.12
C GLY A 175 -8.48 -10.15 13.26
N MET A 176 -8.95 -9.06 12.64
CA MET A 176 -8.06 -8.15 11.91
C MET A 176 -7.29 -7.26 12.89
N VAL A 177 -5.98 -7.29 12.81
CA VAL A 177 -5.15 -6.44 13.67
C VAL A 177 -5.24 -4.98 13.20
N ASN A 178 -5.52 -4.07 14.13
CA ASN A 178 -5.53 -2.62 13.93
C ASN A 178 -4.29 -2.00 14.57
N HIS A 179 -3.19 -1.98 13.83
CA HIS A 179 -1.98 -1.25 14.21
C HIS A 179 -1.41 -0.57 12.98
N LYS A 180 -1.54 0.75 12.92
CA LYS A 180 -0.91 1.58 11.90
C LYS A 180 0.46 2.01 12.36
N SER A 181 1.44 1.89 11.48
CA SER A 181 2.75 2.48 11.69
C SER A 181 2.62 4.01 11.79
N THR A 182 3.30 4.61 12.76
CA THR A 182 3.34 6.07 12.93
C THR A 182 4.22 6.77 11.89
N VAL A 183 5.03 6.00 11.16
CA VAL A 183 5.97 6.53 10.16
C VAL A 183 5.27 6.76 8.82
N ASP A 184 4.43 5.82 8.40
CA ASP A 184 3.84 5.78 7.06
C ASP A 184 2.32 5.54 7.05
N GLY A 185 1.68 5.39 8.21
CA GLY A 185 0.23 5.18 8.30
C GLY A 185 -0.25 3.80 7.83
N VAL A 186 0.66 2.89 7.46
CA VAL A 186 0.35 1.57 6.91
C VAL A 186 0.04 0.57 8.02
N GLU A 187 -0.97 -0.29 7.80
CA GLU A 187 -1.22 -1.46 8.65
C GLU A 187 -0.31 -2.62 8.23
N TRP A 188 0.74 -2.88 9.02
CA TRP A 188 1.70 -3.97 8.81
C TRP A 188 1.26 -5.24 9.55
N VAL A 189 0.95 -6.29 8.79
CA VAL A 189 0.44 -7.55 9.35
C VAL A 189 1.26 -8.73 8.89
N ALA A 190 1.79 -9.49 9.85
CA ALA A 190 2.41 -10.78 9.60
C ALA A 190 1.42 -11.90 9.95
N LEU A 191 1.31 -12.90 9.08
CA LEU A 191 0.52 -14.10 9.32
C LEU A 191 1.43 -15.29 9.55
N ASP A 192 1.67 -15.60 10.83
CA ASP A 192 2.57 -16.68 11.29
C ASP A 192 1.91 -18.08 11.27
N TYR A 193 0.58 -18.14 11.42
CA TYR A 193 -0.23 -19.36 11.41
C TYR A 193 -1.64 -19.04 10.86
N PRO A 194 -2.38 -19.98 10.23
CA PRO A 194 -3.65 -19.71 9.50
C PRO A 194 -4.80 -19.04 10.27
N ASN A 195 -4.65 -18.66 11.55
CA ASN A 195 -5.62 -17.82 12.25
C ASN A 195 -4.96 -16.81 13.20
N LYS A 196 -3.67 -16.55 13.03
CA LYS A 196 -2.91 -15.64 13.89
C LYS A 196 -2.31 -14.52 13.05
N GLU A 197 -3.04 -13.42 12.97
CA GLU A 197 -2.49 -12.14 12.59
C GLU A 197 -1.68 -11.60 13.77
N VAL A 198 -0.48 -11.09 13.50
CA VAL A 198 0.28 -10.33 14.48
C VAL A 198 0.60 -8.98 13.88
N ALA A 199 0.28 -7.90 14.61
CA ALA A 199 0.89 -6.59 14.39
C ALA A 199 2.38 -6.77 14.64
N LYS A 200 3.10 -7.04 13.58
CA LYS A 200 4.54 -7.03 13.59
C LYS A 200 4.92 -6.07 12.49
N ASP A 201 5.48 -4.96 12.94
CA ASP A 201 6.55 -4.34 12.19
C ASP A 201 7.63 -5.41 12.05
N GLU A 202 7.58 -6.19 10.97
CA GLU A 202 8.69 -7.07 10.64
C GLU A 202 9.95 -6.26 10.27
N GLY A 203 9.98 -4.93 10.49
CA GLY A 203 11.12 -4.28 11.13
C GLY A 203 12.42 -4.42 10.37
N TRP A 204 12.37 -4.81 9.10
CA TRP A 204 13.36 -4.40 8.15
C TRP A 204 13.24 -2.91 8.16
N PRO A 205 14.27 -2.18 8.59
CA PRO A 205 14.18 -0.74 8.58
C PRO A 205 13.84 -0.40 7.15
N MET A 206 12.64 0.13 6.89
CA MET A 206 12.31 0.71 5.59
C MET A 206 13.41 1.71 5.22
N SER A 207 14.11 2.28 6.21
CA SER A 207 15.36 3.03 6.04
C SER A 207 16.46 2.33 5.22
N VAL A 208 16.55 1.01 5.14
CA VAL A 208 17.47 0.30 4.24
C VAL A 208 16.96 0.34 2.80
N LEU A 209 15.68 0.05 2.58
CA LEU A 209 15.05 0.09 1.25
C LEU A 209 14.95 1.53 0.72
N THR A 210 14.67 2.51 1.58
CA THR A 210 14.60 3.92 1.22
C THR A 210 15.97 4.57 1.12
N LYS A 211 16.99 4.19 1.90
CA LYS A 211 18.37 4.72 1.66
C LYS A 211 19.00 4.17 0.39
N SER A 212 18.51 3.05 -0.11
CA SER A 212 18.90 2.53 -1.43
C SER A 212 18.01 3.08 -2.56
N TRP A 213 17.17 4.09 -2.27
CA TRP A 213 16.19 4.65 -3.20
C TRP A 213 15.99 6.19 -3.07
N PRO A 214 16.12 6.99 -4.13
CA PRO A 214 16.43 6.60 -5.52
C PRO A 214 17.93 6.32 -5.68
N PRO A 215 18.35 5.57 -6.72
CA PRO A 215 19.73 5.63 -7.15
C PRO A 215 20.00 7.06 -7.65
N ASN A 216 20.73 7.85 -6.86
CA ASN A 216 21.31 9.16 -7.18
C ASN A 216 20.65 9.92 -8.35
N ASP A 217 19.94 11.00 -8.04
CA ASP A 217 19.45 12.01 -9.00
C ASP A 217 20.59 12.77 -9.74
N THR A 218 21.81 12.25 -9.77
CA THR A 218 22.97 12.85 -10.43
C THR A 218 23.03 12.56 -11.94
N HIS A 219 21.90 12.28 -12.58
CA HIS A 219 21.82 12.49 -14.02
C HIS A 219 21.46 13.96 -14.23
N GLU A 220 22.46 14.82 -14.02
CA GLU A 220 22.51 16.13 -14.69
C GLU A 220 22.30 15.87 -16.19
N GLU A 221 21.27 16.50 -16.75
CA GLU A 221 21.00 16.53 -18.20
C GLU A 221 22.16 17.19 -18.98
#